data_AF-A0AA91IZZ0-F1
#
_entry.id   AF-A0AA91IZZ0-F1
#
_cell.length_a   1.000
_cell.length_b   1.000
_cell.length_c   1.000
_cell.angle_alpha   90.00
_cell.angle_beta   90.00
_cell.angle_gamma   90.00
#
_symmetry.space_group_name_H-M   'P 1'
#
loop_
_entity.id
_entity.type
_entity.pdbx_description
1 polymer ?
#
loop_
_entity_poly.entity_id
_entity_poly.type
_entity_poly.pdbx_seq_one_letter_code
_entity_poly.pdbx_strand_id
1 'polypeptide(L)' 'MPDNNRIEQGHRRIKRRVRPMLGFKSPAAASIILDGIEMLHMMRKRQARFAFNPNPSLAEQFDILAAA' A
#
# COMPACT_ATOMS: atom_id res chain seq x y z
N MET A 1 -17.28 -9.86 19.96
CA MET A 1 -16.70 -8.53 19.67
C MET A 1 -16.07 -8.61 18.28
N PRO A 2 -16.68 -8.01 17.24
CA PRO A 2 -16.17 -8.18 15.88
C PRO A 2 -14.83 -7.42 15.72
N ASP A 3 -13.79 -8.21 15.44
CA ASP A 3 -12.61 -7.96 14.61
C ASP A 3 -11.62 -6.83 14.95
N ASN A 4 -11.21 -6.70 16.22
CA ASN A 4 -9.97 -5.95 16.57
C ASN A 4 -8.74 -6.46 15.80
N ASN A 5 -8.78 -7.74 15.41
CA ASN A 5 -7.74 -8.44 14.67
C ASN A 5 -7.45 -7.79 13.29
N ARG A 6 -8.44 -7.18 12.61
CA ARG A 6 -8.22 -6.61 11.27
C ARG A 6 -7.44 -5.29 11.32
N ILE A 7 -7.78 -4.43 12.27
CA ILE A 7 -7.07 -3.16 12.51
C ILE A 7 -5.66 -3.44 13.02
N GLU A 8 -5.51 -4.34 14.00
CA GLU A 8 -4.21 -4.75 14.53
C GLU A 8 -3.31 -5.37 13.46
N GLN A 9 -3.85 -6.19 12.56
CA GLN A 9 -3.08 -6.75 11.44
C GLN A 9 -2.62 -5.67 10.45
N GLY A 10 -3.47 -4.69 10.15
CA GLY A 10 -3.10 -3.54 9.32
C GLY A 10 -1.92 -2.77 9.91
N HIS A 11 -2.03 -2.42 11.20
CA HIS A 11 -0.95 -1.75 11.93
C HIS A 11 0.33 -2.59 11.98
N ARG A 12 0.23 -3.91 12.22
CA ARG A 12 1.39 -4.82 12.26
C ARG A 12 2.10 -4.90 10.90
N ARG A 13 1.38 -4.87 9.78
CA ARG A 13 1.97 -4.85 8.43
C ARG A 13 2.76 -3.58 8.17
N ILE A 14 2.19 -2.41 8.49
CA ILE A 14 2.86 -1.12 8.35
C ILE A 14 4.09 -1.05 9.25
N LYS A 15 3.95 -1.40 10.53
CA LYS A 15 5.08 -1.43 11.48
C LYS A 15 6.22 -2.33 11.02
N ARG A 16 5.92 -3.50 10.42
CA ARG A 16 6.97 -4.39 9.86
C ARG A 16 7.76 -3.75 8.72
N ARG A 17 7.13 -2.91 7.88
CA ARG A 17 7.78 -2.23 6.75
C ARG A 17 8.57 -1.01 7.21
N VAL A 18 8.07 -0.28 8.20
CA VAL A 18 8.69 0.96 8.70
C VAL A 18 9.78 0.69 9.74
N ARG A 19 9.70 -0.40 10.52
CA ARG A 19 10.68 -0.72 11.58
C ARG A 19 12.16 -0.84 11.15
N PRO A 20 12.52 -1.32 9.94
CA PRO A 20 13.90 -1.26 9.47
C PRO A 20 14.33 0.13 8.96
N MET A 21 13.42 1.10 8.85
CA MET A 21 13.73 2.47 8.45
C MET A 21 14.19 3.29 9.68
N LEU A 22 15.11 4.25 9.50
CA LEU A 22 15.58 5.17 10.55
C LEU A 22 14.56 6.28 10.88
N GLY A 23 13.26 6.00 10.74
CA GLY A 23 12.18 6.97 10.84
C GLY A 23 11.91 7.75 9.54
N PHE A 24 10.86 8.58 9.57
CA PHE A 24 10.49 9.44 8.45
C PHE A 24 11.19 10.80 8.56
N LYS A 25 11.71 11.31 7.44
CA LYS A 25 12.42 12.60 7.41
C LYS A 25 11.51 13.81 7.62
N SER A 26 10.22 13.70 7.27
CA SER A 26 9.21 14.75 7.44
C SER A 26 7.80 14.13 7.43
N PRO A 27 6.77 14.85 7.90
CA PRO A 27 5.38 14.40 7.79
C PRO A 27 4.93 14.13 6.35
N ALA A 28 5.37 14.96 5.40
CA ALA A 28 5.09 14.75 3.98
C ALA A 28 5.73 13.44 3.46
N ALA A 29 6.98 13.17 3.83
CA ALA A 29 7.64 11.91 3.47
C ALA A 29 6.94 10.70 4.12
N ALA A 30 6.43 10.85 5.35
CA ALA A 30 5.65 9.80 6.00
C ALA A 30 4.37 9.49 5.21
N SER A 31 3.61 10.51 4.78
CA SER A 31 2.39 10.31 3.98
C SER A 31 2.71 9.57 2.69
N ILE A 32 3.66 10.07 1.88
CA ILE A 32 4.02 9.45 0.59
C ILE A 32 4.41 7.98 0.75
N ILE A 33 5.20 7.65 1.77
CA ILE A 33 5.65 6.28 2.00
C ILE A 33 4.49 5.39 2.46
N LEU A 34 3.63 5.86 3.35
CA LEU A 34 2.48 5.11 3.84
C LEU A 34 1.45 4.88 2.71
N ASP A 35 1.18 5.90 1.90
CA ASP A 35 0.28 5.84 0.74
C ASP A 35 0.79 4.82 -0.29
N GLY A 36 2.10 4.81 -0.57
CA GLY A 36 2.72 3.81 -1.45
C GLY A 36 2.64 2.38 -0.90
N ILE A 37 2.77 2.19 0.42
CA ILE A 37 2.61 0.88 1.07
C ILE A 37 1.16 0.38 0.95
N GLU A 38 0.19 1.27 1.13
CA GLU A 38 -1.24 0.97 1.01
C GLU A 38 -1.63 0.64 -0.44
N MET A 39 -1.15 1.44 -1.39
CA MET A 39 -1.35 1.22 -2.82
C MET A 39 -0.83 -0.14 -3.30
N LEU A 40 0.40 -0.50 -2.94
CA LEU A 40 0.98 -1.82 -3.23
C LEU A 40 0.14 -2.97 -2.64
N HIS A 41 -0.47 -2.74 -1.48
CA HIS A 41 -1.34 -3.73 -0.84
C HIS A 41 -2.68 -3.86 -1.57
N MET A 42 -3.24 -2.76 -2.08
CA MET A 42 -4.44 -2.77 -2.93
C MET A 42 -4.20 -3.46 -4.29
N MET A 43 -3.07 -3.17 -4.95
CA MET A 43 -2.64 -3.80 -6.21
C MET A 43 -2.47 -5.32 -6.04
N ARG A 44 -1.77 -5.76 -4.98
CA ARG A 44 -1.63 -7.20 -4.66
C ARG A 44 -2.97 -7.89 -4.40
N LYS A 45 -3.96 -7.18 -3.86
CA LYS A 45 -5.30 -7.70 -3.60
C LYS A 45 -6.24 -7.58 -4.80
N ARG A 46 -5.80 -7.00 -5.93
CA ARG A 46 -6.64 -6.76 -7.11
C ARG A 46 -7.95 -6.04 -6.78
N GLN A 47 -7.91 -5.10 -5.82
CA GLN A 47 -9.12 -4.40 -5.39
C GLN A 47 -9.58 -3.41 -6.47
N ALA A 48 -10.62 -3.81 -7.21
CA ALA A 48 -11.58 -3.11 -8.07
C ALA A 48 -11.15 -1.90 -8.92
N ARG A 49 -10.50 -0.85 -8.38
CA ARG A 49 -10.00 0.28 -9.21
C ARG A 49 -8.90 -0.14 -10.20
N PHE A 50 -8.24 -1.27 -9.92
CA PHE A 50 -7.23 -1.90 -10.79
C PHE A 50 -7.77 -3.12 -11.56
N ALA A 51 -9.08 -3.41 -11.45
CA ALA A 51 -9.69 -4.62 -12.00
C ALA A 51 -10.34 -4.42 -13.38
N PHE A 52 -9.86 -3.46 -14.19
CA PHE A 52 -10.04 -3.62 -15.63
C PHE A 52 -9.08 -4.72 -16.07
N ASN A 53 -9.62 -5.92 -16.24
CA ASN A 53 -8.88 -7.11 -16.60
C ASN A 53 -8.38 -6.98 -18.05
N PRO A 54 -7.07 -6.75 -18.22
CA PRO A 54 -6.25 -7.75 -18.89
C PRO A 54 -4.98 -8.01 -18.07
N ASN A 55 -5.09 -8.80 -16.99
CA ASN A 55 -3.98 -9.33 -16.16
C ASN A 55 -2.61 -8.59 -16.23
N PRO A 56 -2.53 -7.28 -15.88
CA PRO A 56 -1.28 -6.54 -15.98
C PRO A 56 -0.37 -6.86 -14.78
N SER A 57 0.93 -6.98 -15.06
CA SER A 57 1.99 -7.09 -14.08
C SER A 57 2.00 -5.89 -13.12
N LEU A 58 2.69 -6.04 -11.98
CA LEU A 58 2.79 -4.96 -11.00
C LEU A 58 3.40 -3.69 -11.60
N ALA A 59 4.38 -3.83 -12.50
CA ALA A 59 5.03 -2.72 -13.19
C ALA A 59 4.02 -1.94 -14.07
N GLU A 60 3.22 -2.65 -14.85
CA GLU A 60 2.19 -2.03 -15.71
C GLU A 60 1.13 -1.30 -14.87
N GLN A 61 0.77 -1.82 -13.68
CA GLN A 61 -0.14 -1.12 -12.76
C GLN A 61 0.45 0.17 -12.19
N PHE A 62 1.78 0.24 -12.01
CA PHE A 62 2.46 1.47 -11.61
C PHE A 62 2.49 2.50 -12.74
N ASP A 63 2.77 2.07 -13.97
CA ASP A 63 2.86 2.97 -15.13
C ASP A 63 1.51 3.63 -15.44
N ILE A 64 0.40 2.88 -15.36
CA ILE A 64 -0.96 3.41 -15.53
C ILE A 64 -1.27 4.51 -14.52
N LEU A 65 -0.80 4.37 -13.27
CA LEU A 65 -1.02 5.36 -12.23
C LEU A 65 -0.16 6.61 -12.41
N ALA A 66 1.10 6.44 -12.84
CA ALA A 66 2.01 7.55 -13.06
C ALA A 66 1.60 8.42 -14.27
N ALA A 67 0.83 7.85 -15.20
CA ALA A 67 0.32 8.52 -16.39
C ALA A 67 -1.02 9.27 -16.18
N ALA A 68 -1.63 9.18 -14.99
CA ALA A 68 -2.88 9.84 -14.62
C ALA A 68 -2.65 11.11 -13.78
#